data_AF-A0A9E6W866-F1
#
_entry.id   AF-A0A9E6W866-F1
#
_cell.length_a   1.000
_cell.length_b   1.000
_cell.length_c   1.000
_cell.angle_alpha   90.00
_cell.angle_beta   90.00
_cell.angle_gamma   90.00
#
_symmetry.space_group_name_H-M   'P 1'
#
loop_
_entity.id
_entity.type
_entity.pdbx_description
1 polymer ?
#
loop_
_entity_poly.entity_id
_entity_poly.type
_entity_poly.pdbx_seq_one_letter_code
_entity_poly.pdbx_strand_id
1 'polypeptide(L)'
;MEKIGKIVTILLWALLIVSAILVVSLVANINDVNDQDPAMLSWINANIVWVYILGITGAGLAVVFGLLHTLGNKEAAKEGIISLVFLGVVALVAFLLASPEIPQFIGVDKFIADGLTGETIKLVDAGLIATYILFAIAVLSIILGPVIRLVRN
;
A
#
# COMPACT_ATOMS: atom_id res chain seq x y z
N MET A 1 -18.97 -1.43 -25.75
CA MET A 1 -18.87 -1.22 -24.28
C MET A 1 -19.54 -2.33 -23.47
N GLU A 2 -20.70 -2.85 -23.90
CA GLU A 2 -21.46 -3.90 -23.19
C GLU A 2 -20.68 -5.21 -22.93
N LYS A 3 -19.88 -5.67 -23.90
CA LYS A 3 -19.06 -6.90 -23.77
C LYS A 3 -17.88 -6.74 -22.80
N ILE A 4 -17.22 -5.57 -22.80
CA ILE A 4 -16.08 -5.28 -21.91
C ILE A 4 -16.57 -5.19 -20.47
N GLY A 5 -17.69 -4.47 -20.23
CA GLY A 5 -18.30 -4.40 -18.90
C GLY A 5 -18.65 -5.79 -18.36
N LYS A 6 -19.21 -6.67 -19.19
CA LYS A 6 -19.53 -8.04 -18.80
C LYS A 6 -18.29 -8.86 -18.41
N ILE A 7 -17.19 -8.74 -19.16
CA ILE A 7 -15.92 -9.44 -18.85
C ILE A 7 -15.34 -8.95 -17.52
N VAL A 8 -15.31 -7.63 -17.31
CA VAL A 8 -14.82 -7.04 -16.05
C VAL A 8 -15.66 -7.51 -14.87
N THR A 9 -16.99 -7.50 -15.00
CA THR A 9 -17.89 -8.00 -13.96
C THR A 9 -17.65 -9.47 -13.64
N ILE A 10 -17.47 -10.33 -14.64
CA ILE A 10 -17.16 -11.75 -14.43
C ILE A 10 -15.83 -11.92 -13.71
N LEU A 11 -14.79 -11.17 -14.10
CA LEU A 11 -13.50 -11.20 -13.43
C LEU A 11 -13.62 -10.78 -11.97
N LEU A 12 -14.34 -9.69 -11.68
CA LEU A 12 -14.55 -9.21 -10.31
C LEU A 12 -15.28 -10.25 -9.45
N TRP A 13 -16.31 -10.88 -9.99
CA TRP A 13 -17.00 -11.97 -9.30
C TRP A 13 -16.07 -13.17 -9.03
N ALA A 14 -15.23 -13.54 -9.99
CA ALA A 14 -14.26 -14.60 -9.79
C ALA A 14 -13.28 -14.28 -8.65
N LEU A 15 -12.72 -13.06 -8.64
CA LEU A 15 -11.84 -12.60 -7.57
C LEU A 15 -12.54 -12.62 -6.20
N LEU A 16 -13.79 -12.17 -6.15
CA LEU A 16 -14.60 -12.19 -4.94
C LEU A 16 -14.85 -13.61 -4.42
N ILE A 17 -15.22 -14.53 -5.31
CA ILE A 17 -15.49 -15.93 -4.97
C ILE A 17 -14.22 -16.60 -4.45
N VAL A 18 -13.08 -16.42 -5.12
CA VAL A 18 -11.80 -16.97 -4.65
C VAL A 18 -11.45 -16.42 -3.27
N SER A 19 -11.61 -15.11 -3.07
CA SER A 19 -11.36 -14.47 -1.78
C SER A 19 -12.27 -15.01 -0.68
N ALA A 20 -13.56 -15.18 -0.97
CA ALA A 20 -14.52 -15.74 -0.03
C ALA A 20 -14.16 -17.19 0.34
N ILE A 21 -13.77 -18.02 -0.63
CA ILE A 21 -13.33 -19.39 -0.38
C ILE A 21 -12.11 -19.39 0.55
N LEU A 22 -11.09 -18.59 0.25
CA LEU A 22 -9.86 -18.55 1.05
C LEU A 22 -10.10 -18.09 2.49
N VAL A 23 -10.94 -17.08 2.68
CA VAL A 23 -11.29 -16.58 4.02
C VAL A 23 -12.12 -17.61 4.79
N VAL A 24 -13.14 -18.21 4.16
CA VAL A 24 -13.96 -19.25 4.80
C VAL A 24 -13.11 -20.47 5.15
N SER A 25 -12.23 -20.90 4.24
CA SER A 25 -11.30 -22.01 4.48
C SER A 25 -10.34 -21.72 5.63
N LEU A 26 -9.82 -20.50 5.74
CA LEU A 26 -9.00 -20.11 6.90
C LEU A 26 -9.81 -20.20 8.19
N VAL A 27 -10.97 -19.54 8.27
CA VAL A 27 -11.81 -19.51 9.47
C VAL A 27 -12.24 -20.92 9.90
N ALA A 28 -12.59 -21.77 8.94
CA ALA A 28 -12.99 -23.15 9.21
C ALA A 28 -11.84 -24.05 9.72
N ASN A 29 -10.59 -23.64 9.55
CA ASN A 29 -9.39 -24.39 9.95
C ASN A 29 -8.57 -23.68 11.04
N ILE A 30 -9.14 -22.67 11.71
CA ILE A 30 -8.49 -22.05 12.88
C ILE A 30 -8.38 -23.08 14.00
N ASN A 31 -7.19 -23.19 14.58
CA ASN A 31 -6.91 -24.06 15.72
C ASN A 31 -6.46 -23.21 16.91
N ASP A 32 -7.37 -22.97 17.85
CA ASP A 32 -7.13 -22.12 19.03
C ASP A 32 -6.29 -22.80 20.13
N VAL A 33 -5.91 -24.07 19.93
CA VAL A 33 -5.14 -24.86 20.91
C VAL A 33 -3.71 -25.10 20.43
N ASN A 34 -3.51 -25.24 19.12
CA ASN A 34 -2.21 -25.50 18.51
C ASN A 34 -1.91 -24.49 17.40
N ASP A 35 -1.12 -23.46 17.75
CA ASP A 35 -0.67 -22.43 16.81
C ASP A 35 0.23 -22.97 15.67
N GLN A 36 0.67 -24.23 15.76
CA GLN A 36 1.52 -24.90 14.78
C GLN A 36 0.76 -25.95 13.95
N ASP A 37 -0.58 -25.88 13.90
CA ASP A 37 -1.38 -26.77 13.06
C ASP A 37 -1.02 -26.57 11.56
N PRO A 38 -0.53 -27.62 10.86
CA PRO A 38 -0.16 -27.53 9.46
C PRO A 38 -1.30 -27.08 8.53
N ALA A 39 -2.55 -27.45 8.83
CA ALA A 39 -3.70 -27.04 8.04
C ALA A 39 -3.96 -25.53 8.18
N MET A 40 -3.95 -25.02 9.41
CA MET A 40 -4.12 -23.59 9.69
C MET A 40 -3.02 -22.76 9.02
N LEU A 41 -1.75 -23.16 9.21
CA LEU A 41 -0.59 -22.46 8.63
C LEU A 41 -0.64 -22.44 7.09
N SER A 42 -1.09 -23.52 6.46
CA SER A 42 -1.29 -23.58 5.01
C SER A 42 -2.32 -22.56 4.52
N TRP A 43 -3.47 -22.46 5.20
CA TRP A 43 -4.51 -21.48 4.84
C TRP A 43 -4.12 -20.03 5.11
N ILE A 44 -3.34 -19.77 6.18
CA ILE A 44 -2.74 -18.45 6.43
C ILE A 44 -1.84 -18.08 5.25
N ASN A 45 -0.92 -18.96 4.85
CA ASN A 45 -0.01 -18.71 3.74
C ASN A 45 -0.77 -18.49 2.42
N ALA A 46 -1.81 -19.30 2.15
CA ALA A 46 -2.64 -19.13 0.96
C ALA A 46 -3.32 -17.75 0.90
N ASN A 47 -3.84 -17.25 2.02
CA ASN A 47 -4.42 -15.91 2.10
C ASN A 47 -3.37 -14.81 1.93
N ILE A 48 -2.19 -14.94 2.54
CA ILE A 48 -1.09 -13.98 2.37
C ILE A 48 -0.65 -13.90 0.90
N VAL A 49 -0.43 -15.04 0.26
CA VAL A 49 -0.05 -15.10 -1.16
C VAL A 49 -1.13 -14.49 -2.04
N TRP A 50 -2.41 -14.78 -1.76
CA TRP A 50 -3.52 -14.19 -2.50
C TRP A 50 -3.58 -12.66 -2.37
N VAL A 51 -3.33 -12.13 -1.17
CA VAL A 51 -3.23 -10.68 -0.93
C VAL A 51 -2.07 -10.07 -1.75
N TYR A 52 -0.91 -10.74 -1.83
CA TYR A 52 0.18 -10.26 -2.68
C TYR A 52 -0.19 -10.25 -4.16
N ILE A 53 -0.88 -11.29 -4.66
CA ILE A 53 -1.36 -11.35 -6.04
C ILE A 53 -2.34 -10.21 -6.32
N LEU A 54 -3.35 -10.01 -5.45
CA LEU A 54 -4.32 -8.92 -5.58
C LEU A 54 -3.64 -7.55 -5.51
N GLY A 55 -2.71 -7.37 -4.58
CA GLY A 55 -1.98 -6.13 -4.37
C GLY A 55 -1.13 -5.76 -5.58
N ILE A 56 -0.30 -6.68 -6.08
CA ILE A 56 0.56 -6.46 -7.25
C ILE A 56 -0.28 -6.23 -8.50
N THR A 57 -1.35 -7.02 -8.70
CA THR A 57 -2.23 -6.87 -9.87
C THR A 57 -2.97 -5.54 -9.82
N GLY A 58 -3.53 -5.17 -8.66
CA GLY A 58 -4.26 -3.92 -8.47
C GLY A 58 -3.35 -2.70 -8.67
N ALA A 59 -2.18 -2.69 -8.03
CA ALA A 59 -1.20 -1.64 -8.20
C ALA A 59 -0.70 -1.57 -9.66
N GLY A 60 -0.41 -2.71 -10.28
CA GLY A 60 0.02 -2.79 -11.67
C GLY A 60 -1.03 -2.23 -12.64
N LEU A 61 -2.29 -2.63 -12.48
CA LEU A 61 -3.40 -2.10 -13.28
C LEU A 61 -3.59 -0.59 -13.06
N ALA A 62 -3.49 -0.12 -11.81
CA ALA A 62 -3.61 1.31 -11.50
C ALA A 62 -2.50 2.12 -12.19
N VAL A 63 -1.25 1.63 -12.18
CA VAL A 63 -0.13 2.26 -12.89
C VAL A 63 -0.37 2.23 -14.40
N VAL A 64 -0.72 1.07 -14.98
CA VAL A 64 -0.92 0.94 -16.44
C VAL A 64 -2.07 1.83 -16.91
N PHE A 65 -3.25 1.76 -16.27
CA PHE A 65 -4.37 2.62 -16.64
C PHE A 65 -4.09 4.10 -16.38
N GLY A 66 -3.40 4.41 -15.29
CA GLY A 66 -2.93 5.77 -15.01
C GLY A 66 -2.06 6.30 -16.14
N LEU A 67 -1.07 5.52 -16.61
CA LEU A 67 -0.20 5.88 -17.72
C LEU A 67 -0.95 5.98 -19.05
N LEU A 68 -1.82 5.02 -19.38
CA LEU A 68 -2.61 5.06 -20.62
C LEU A 68 -3.53 6.28 -20.68
N HIS A 69 -4.16 6.63 -19.57
CA HIS A 69 -5.02 7.81 -19.47
C HIS A 69 -4.21 9.11 -19.58
N THR A 70 -3.07 9.16 -18.88
CA THR A 70 -2.09 10.25 -18.91
C THR A 70 -1.58 10.49 -20.33
N LEU A 71 -1.13 9.46 -21.06
CA LEU A 71 -0.60 9.61 -22.41
C LEU A 71 -1.63 10.09 -23.45
N GLY A 72 -2.92 9.81 -23.23
CA GLY A 72 -4.00 10.30 -24.09
C GLY A 72 -4.32 11.80 -23.90
N ASN A 73 -3.92 12.39 -22.76
CA ASN A 73 -4.21 13.78 -22.43
C ASN A 73 -2.94 14.49 -21.92
N LYS A 74 -2.26 15.23 -22.81
CA LYS A 74 -0.97 15.91 -22.52
C LYS A 74 -1.01 16.84 -21.30
N GLU A 75 -2.16 17.44 -21.00
CA GLU A 75 -2.31 18.36 -19.87
C GLU A 75 -2.41 17.58 -18.55
N ALA A 76 -3.28 16.57 -18.51
CA ALA A 76 -3.35 15.63 -17.39
C ALA A 76 -2.02 14.88 -17.19
N ALA A 77 -1.30 14.61 -18.28
CA ALA A 77 -0.01 13.96 -18.23
C ALA A 77 1.02 14.74 -17.42
N LYS A 78 1.07 16.04 -17.66
CA LYS A 78 2.01 16.94 -17.00
C LYS A 78 1.73 17.00 -15.50
N GLU A 79 0.47 17.16 -15.11
CA GLU A 79 0.06 17.18 -13.70
C GLU A 79 0.33 15.84 -13.00
N GLY A 80 0.06 14.72 -13.67
CA GLY A 80 0.38 13.38 -13.17
C GLY A 80 1.88 13.13 -12.99
N ILE A 81 2.71 13.60 -13.91
CA ILE A 81 4.18 13.50 -13.77
C ILE A 81 4.66 14.36 -12.61
N ILE A 82 4.14 15.58 -12.47
CA ILE A 82 4.50 16.47 -11.36
C ILE A 82 4.17 15.82 -10.01
N SER A 83 2.99 15.21 -9.87
CA SER A 83 2.62 14.53 -8.62
C SER A 83 3.49 13.31 -8.34
N LEU A 84 3.83 12.53 -9.36
CA LEU A 84 4.70 11.36 -9.22
C LEU A 84 6.14 11.74 -8.86
N VAL A 85 6.69 12.78 -9.50
CA VAL A 85 8.00 13.34 -9.14
C VAL A 85 7.97 13.86 -7.71
N PHE A 86 6.92 14.60 -7.34
CA PHE A 86 6.77 15.10 -5.98
C PHE A 86 6.75 13.96 -4.94
N LEU A 87 5.96 12.91 -5.16
CA LEU A 87 5.95 11.73 -4.29
C LEU A 87 7.32 11.04 -4.25
N GLY A 88 8.00 10.94 -5.39
CA GLY A 88 9.36 10.41 -5.47
C GLY A 88 10.36 11.22 -4.64
N VAL A 89 10.29 12.55 -4.68
CA VAL A 89 11.12 13.43 -3.85
C VAL A 89 10.80 13.25 -2.37
N VAL A 90 9.52 13.20 -1.99
CA VAL A 90 9.12 12.97 -0.59
C VAL A 90 9.64 11.62 -0.09
N ALA A 91 9.47 10.56 -0.88
CA ALA A 91 9.97 9.24 -0.55
C ALA A 91 11.50 9.21 -0.42
N LEU A 92 12.22 9.87 -1.34
CA LEU A 92 13.67 9.97 -1.29
C LEU A 92 14.14 10.72 -0.04
N VAL A 93 13.56 11.90 0.23
CA VAL A 93 13.90 12.69 1.42
C VAL A 93 13.61 11.89 2.69
N ALA A 94 12.45 11.25 2.78
CA ALA A 94 12.09 10.44 3.92
C ALA A 94 13.07 9.27 4.11
N PHE A 95 13.44 8.56 3.05
CA PHE A 95 14.40 7.47 3.11
C PHE A 95 15.82 7.91 3.48
N LEU A 96 16.23 9.11 3.05
CA LEU A 96 17.53 9.69 3.42
C LEU A 96 17.57 10.11 4.89
N LEU A 97 16.44 10.54 5.46
CA LEU A 97 16.32 10.91 6.87
C LEU A 97 16.09 9.71 7.81
N ALA A 98 15.57 8.61 7.28
CA ALA A 98 15.22 7.43 8.06
C ALA A 98 16.45 6.71 8.66
N SER A 99 16.29 6.24 9.90
CA SER A 99 17.31 5.50 10.63
C SER A 99 17.09 3.98 10.55
N PRO A 100 18.15 3.18 10.34
CA PRO A 100 18.08 1.72 10.45
C PRO A 100 18.21 1.20 11.89
N GLU A 101 18.35 2.08 12.89
CA GLU A 101 18.54 1.68 14.28
C GLU A 101 17.30 1.00 14.86
N ILE A 102 17.47 -0.23 15.36
CA ILE A 102 16.39 -0.99 15.97
C ILE A 102 16.05 -0.37 17.35
N PRO A 103 14.81 0.10 17.57
CA PRO A 103 14.40 0.67 18.86
C PRO A 103 14.56 -0.35 19.99
N GLN A 104 15.10 0.09 21.13
CA GLN A 104 15.28 -0.76 22.29
C GLN A 104 14.03 -0.71 23.17
N PHE A 105 13.33 -1.83 23.28
CA PHE A 105 12.17 -2.00 24.15
C PHE A 105 12.10 -3.44 24.66
N ILE A 106 11.31 -3.66 25.71
CA ILE A 106 11.15 -4.98 26.33
C ILE A 106 10.58 -5.97 25.29
N GLY A 107 11.31 -7.04 25.01
CA GLY A 107 10.91 -8.09 24.05
C GLY A 107 11.42 -7.89 22.62
N VAL A 108 12.25 -6.87 22.35
CA VAL A 108 12.85 -6.65 21.02
C VAL A 108 13.62 -7.87 20.49
N ASP A 109 14.27 -8.64 21.38
CA ASP A 109 15.04 -9.82 21.02
C ASP A 109 14.22 -10.87 20.27
N LYS A 110 12.93 -11.01 20.61
CA LYS A 110 12.04 -11.94 19.90
C LYS A 110 11.85 -11.52 18.44
N PHE A 111 11.65 -10.23 18.18
CA PHE A 111 11.48 -9.72 16.83
C PHE A 111 12.76 -9.85 16.01
N ILE A 112 13.92 -9.62 16.63
CA ILE A 112 15.23 -9.83 15.99
C ILE A 112 15.39 -11.32 15.63
N ALA A 113 15.04 -12.23 16.54
CA ALA A 113 15.06 -13.67 16.30
C ALA A 113 14.09 -14.10 15.18
N ASP A 114 12.93 -13.44 15.08
CA ASP A 114 11.91 -13.65 14.05
C ASP A 114 12.25 -12.97 12.70
N GLY A 115 13.43 -12.34 12.58
CA GLY A 115 13.95 -11.81 11.32
C GLY A 115 13.78 -10.29 11.12
N LEU A 116 13.51 -9.52 12.17
CA LEU A 116 13.53 -8.07 12.11
C LEU A 116 14.95 -7.57 11.78
N THR A 117 15.08 -6.84 10.67
CA THR A 117 16.36 -6.28 10.23
C THR A 117 16.36 -4.75 10.31
N GLY A 118 17.56 -4.16 10.34
CA GLY A 118 17.71 -2.70 10.24
C GLY A 118 17.20 -2.13 8.91
N GLU A 119 17.20 -2.92 7.83
CA GLU A 119 16.62 -2.53 6.55
C GLU A 119 15.09 -2.41 6.64
N THR A 120 14.43 -3.40 7.26
CA THR A 120 12.99 -3.35 7.53
C THR A 120 12.63 -2.14 8.39
N ILE A 121 13.40 -1.89 9.45
CA ILE A 121 13.20 -0.71 10.31
C ILE A 121 13.34 0.59 9.54
N LYS A 122 14.39 0.73 8.72
CA LYS A 122 14.62 1.94 7.92
C LYS A 122 13.46 2.21 6.96
N LEU A 123 12.89 1.17 6.36
CA LEU A 123 11.76 1.33 5.44
C LEU A 123 10.48 1.77 6.19
N VAL A 124 10.22 1.21 7.37
CA VAL A 124 9.10 1.63 8.23
C VAL A 124 9.27 3.08 8.68
N ASP A 125 10.47 3.46 9.13
CA ASP A 125 10.77 4.83 9.57
C ASP A 125 10.65 5.83 8.42
N ALA A 126 11.15 5.48 7.22
CA ALA A 126 10.95 6.28 6.01
C ALA A 126 9.47 6.45 5.68
N GLY A 127 8.66 5.40 5.79
CA GLY A 127 7.21 5.47 5.60
C GLY A 127 6.54 6.42 6.59
N LEU A 128 6.96 6.39 7.85
CA LEU A 128 6.45 7.27 8.90
C LEU A 128 6.83 8.74 8.63
N ILE A 129 8.08 9.02 8.30
CA ILE A 129 8.57 10.36 7.95
C ILE A 129 7.82 10.90 6.71
N ALA A 130 7.67 10.08 5.66
CA ALA A 130 6.91 10.46 4.47
C ALA A 130 5.46 10.84 4.81
N THR A 131 4.82 10.05 5.68
CA THR A 131 3.45 10.32 6.15
C THR A 131 3.37 11.66 6.88
N TYR A 132 4.32 11.97 7.77
CA TYR A 132 4.35 13.25 8.47
C TYR A 132 4.61 14.44 7.54
N ILE A 133 5.48 14.31 6.54
CA ILE A 133 5.69 15.36 5.52
C ILE A 133 4.37 15.63 4.79
N LEU A 134 3.72 14.59 4.28
CA LEU A 134 2.46 14.73 3.54
C LEU A 134 1.34 15.28 4.42
N PHE A 135 1.27 14.85 5.67
CA PHE A 135 0.30 15.35 6.65
C PHE A 135 0.52 16.85 6.93
N ALA A 136 1.76 17.28 7.17
CA ALA A 136 2.08 18.68 7.40
C ALA A 136 1.70 19.54 6.19
N ILE A 137 2.01 19.08 4.97
CA ILE A 137 1.64 19.77 3.73
C ILE A 137 0.12 19.85 3.59
N ALA A 138 -0.62 18.80 3.90
CA ALA A 138 -2.07 18.79 3.85
C ALA A 138 -2.67 19.82 4.83
N VAL A 139 -2.21 19.83 6.08
CA VAL A 139 -2.64 20.80 7.10
C VAL A 139 -2.33 22.24 6.67
N LEU A 140 -1.10 22.51 6.21
CA LEU A 140 -0.71 23.83 5.70
C LEU A 140 -1.57 24.27 4.51
N SER A 141 -1.88 23.35 3.60
CA SER A 141 -2.72 23.63 2.43
C SER A 141 -4.14 24.02 2.82
N ILE A 142 -4.70 23.38 3.86
CA ILE A 142 -6.03 23.71 4.39
C ILE A 142 -6.02 25.11 5.03
N ILE A 143 -5.01 25.42 5.84
CA ILE A 143 -4.91 26.71 6.55
C ILE A 143 -4.63 27.87 5.59
N LEU A 144 -3.73 27.68 4.63
CA LEU A 144 -3.32 28.74 3.69
C LEU A 144 -4.29 28.91 2.53
N GLY A 145 -5.12 27.91 2.21
CA GLY A 145 -6.07 27.95 1.11
C GLY A 145 -6.96 29.19 1.10
N PRO A 146 -7.64 29.55 2.22
CA PRO A 146 -8.44 30.78 2.31
C PRO A 146 -7.62 32.05 2.10
N VAL A 147 -6.41 32.15 2.67
CA VAL A 147 -5.55 33.34 2.57
C VAL A 147 -5.08 33.56 1.14
N ILE A 148 -4.65 32.49 0.47
CA ILE A 148 -4.19 32.54 -0.92
C ILE A 148 -5.33 32.95 -1.85
N ARG A 149 -6.57 32.49 -1.60
CA ARG A 149 -7.75 32.92 -2.36
C ARG A 149 -8.05 34.41 -2.20
N LEU A 150 -7.87 34.95 -1.00
CA LEU A 150 -8.09 36.37 -0.72
C LEU A 150 -7.07 37.26 -1.46
N VAL A 151 -5.80 36.84 -1.53
CA VAL A 151 -4.73 37.60 -2.19
C VAL A 151 -4.82 37.53 -3.72
N ARG A 152 -5.42 36.47 -4.27
CA ARG A 152 -5.55 36.25 -5.72
C ARG A 152 -6.82 36.85 -6.33
N ASN A 153 -7.76 37.33 -5.51
CA ASN A 153 -8.93 38.11 -5.92
C ASN A 153 -8.63 39.61 -5.88
#